data_AF-A0A3S4J3G4-F1
#
_entry.id   AF-A0A3S4J3G4-F1
#
_cell.length_a   1.000
_cell.length_b   1.000
_cell.length_c   1.000
_cell.angle_alpha   90.00
_cell.angle_beta   90.00
_cell.angle_gamma   90.00
#
_symmetry.space_group_name_H-M   'P 1'
#
loop_
_entity.id
_entity.type
_entity.pdbx_description
1 polymer ?
#
loop_
_entity_poly.entity_id
_entity_poly.type
_entity_poly.pdbx_seq_one_letter_code
_entity_poly.pdbx_strand_id
1 'polypeptide(L)'
;MVERLFSRDVQLRWVGPQLTRRVKRHNAVPLGFADGYPYLLTNEASLRDLQQRCPAGVQMEQFRPNLVVSGVAAWRKIAGKCFALRCDF
;
A
#
# COMPACT_ATOMS: atom_id res chain seq x y z
N MET A 1 -23.19 -12.29 -6.83
CA MET A 1 -23.44 -10.83 -6.77
C MET A 1 -22.77 -10.29 -5.52
N VAL A 2 -21.87 -9.30 -5.65
CA VAL A 2 -20.99 -8.83 -4.55
C VAL A 2 -21.80 -8.28 -3.36
N GLU A 3 -22.98 -7.72 -3.61
CA GLU A 3 -23.91 -7.22 -2.59
C GLU A 3 -24.32 -8.27 -1.55
N ARG A 4 -24.29 -9.57 -1.88
CA ARG A 4 -24.63 -10.62 -0.91
C ARG A 4 -23.57 -10.81 0.19
N LEU A 5 -22.37 -10.25 0.00
CA LEU A 5 -21.27 -10.32 0.97
C LEU A 5 -21.23 -9.12 1.92
N PHE A 6 -22.00 -8.06 1.64
CA PHE A 6 -21.99 -6.83 2.41
C PHE A 6 -23.41 -6.46 2.82
N SER A 7 -23.63 -6.07 4.07
CA SER A 7 -24.96 -5.67 4.57
C SER A 7 -25.44 -4.29 4.06
N ARG A 8 -25.00 -3.89 2.86
CA ARG A 8 -25.31 -2.60 2.22
C ARG A 8 -25.20 -2.74 0.71
N ASP A 9 -25.91 -1.87 0.00
CA ASP A 9 -25.81 -1.79 -1.45
C ASP A 9 -24.39 -1.36 -1.86
N VAL A 10 -23.74 -2.18 -2.68
CA VAL A 10 -22.39 -1.94 -3.20
C VAL A 10 -22.34 -2.18 -4.70
N GLN A 11 -21.63 -1.33 -5.41
CA GLN A 11 -21.41 -1.47 -6.85
C GLN A 11 -19.94 -1.77 -7.13
N LEU A 12 -19.68 -2.75 -8.01
CA LEU A 12 -18.34 -2.95 -8.58
C LEU A 12 -18.16 -1.96 -9.73
N ARG A 13 -17.13 -1.11 -9.65
CA ARG A 13 -16.85 -0.08 -10.65
C ARG A 13 -15.49 -0.32 -11.29
N TRP A 14 -15.42 -0.15 -12.60
CA TRP A 14 -14.19 -0.21 -13.38
C TRP A 14 -13.89 1.18 -13.96
N VAL A 15 -12.63 1.61 -13.86
CA VAL A 15 -12.17 2.95 -14.29
C VAL A 15 -11.86 3.04 -15.78
N GLY A 16 -11.99 1.94 -16.52
CA GLY A 16 -11.67 1.90 -17.94
C GLY A 16 -10.16 1.89 -18.23
N PRO A 17 -9.80 1.89 -19.52
CA PRO A 17 -8.40 1.83 -19.96
C PRO A 17 -7.64 3.15 -19.79
N GLN A 18 -8.34 4.29 -19.73
CA GLN A 18 -7.75 5.62 -19.59
C GLN A 18 -8.03 6.19 -18.20
N LEU A 19 -6.96 6.30 -17.40
CA LEU A 19 -7.06 6.76 -16.03
C LEU A 19 -7.08 8.29 -15.95
N THR A 20 -8.12 8.84 -15.33
CA THR A 20 -8.31 10.29 -15.16
C THR A 20 -7.64 10.83 -13.89
N ARG A 21 -7.57 10.02 -12.83
CA ARG A 21 -6.92 10.39 -11.56
C ARG A 21 -5.40 10.31 -11.67
N ARG A 22 -4.70 11.24 -11.02
CA ARG A 22 -3.23 11.36 -11.03
C ARG A 22 -2.66 11.36 -9.62
N VAL A 23 -1.40 10.96 -9.51
CA VAL A 23 -0.64 11.03 -8.25
C VAL A 23 -0.41 12.50 -7.88
N LYS A 24 -0.72 12.88 -6.64
CA LYS A 24 -0.42 14.23 -6.12
C LYS A 24 1.08 14.52 -6.27
N ARG A 25 1.42 15.70 -6.81
CA ARG A 25 2.81 16.13 -7.14
C ARG A 25 3.46 15.40 -8.33
N HIS A 26 2.76 14.50 -9.02
CA HIS A 26 3.25 13.81 -10.23
C HIS A 26 2.11 13.64 -11.27
N ASN A 27 1.71 14.74 -11.91
CA ASN A 27 0.54 14.78 -12.81
C ASN A 27 0.66 13.86 -14.05
N ALA A 28 1.88 13.50 -14.44
CA ALA A 28 2.10 12.56 -15.54
C ALA A 28 1.76 11.10 -15.17
N VAL A 29 1.73 10.76 -13.88
CA VAL A 29 1.54 9.37 -13.41
C VAL A 29 0.05 9.08 -13.21
N PRO A 30 -0.55 8.20 -14.02
CA PRO A 30 -1.94 7.79 -13.83
C PRO A 30 -2.10 6.96 -12.56
N LEU A 31 -3.24 7.11 -11.89
CA LEU A 31 -3.58 6.41 -10.66
C LEU A 31 -5.03 5.90 -10.77
N GLY A 32 -5.24 4.61 -10.52
CA GLY A 32 -6.58 4.02 -10.43
C GLY A 32 -7.21 4.28 -9.06
N PHE A 33 -7.74 3.22 -8.46
CA PHE A 33 -8.36 3.27 -7.13
C PHE A 33 -7.38 3.31 -5.95
N ALA A 34 -6.07 3.29 -6.19
CA ALA A 34 -5.07 3.33 -5.13
C ALA A 34 -5.03 4.70 -4.41
N ASP A 35 -4.68 4.68 -3.13
CA ASP A 35 -4.85 5.83 -2.23
C ASP A 35 -3.90 6.99 -2.51
N GLY A 36 -2.68 6.72 -2.99
CA GLY A 36 -1.69 7.80 -3.21
C GLY A 36 -0.62 7.50 -4.25
N TYR A 37 -0.14 6.27 -4.35
CA TYR A 37 0.92 5.87 -5.27
C TYR A 37 0.56 4.57 -5.99
N PRO A 38 1.08 4.36 -7.21
CA PRO A 38 0.77 3.17 -8.00
C PRO A 38 1.36 1.88 -7.44
N TYR A 39 2.48 1.98 -6.70
CA TYR A 39 3.14 0.85 -6.08
C TYR A 39 3.48 1.17 -4.63
N LEU A 40 3.40 0.13 -3.80
CA LEU A 40 3.85 0.14 -2.41
C LEU A 40 4.97 -0.88 -2.25
N LEU A 41 6.17 -0.39 -1.95
CA LEU A 41 7.32 -1.21 -1.58
C LEU A 41 7.43 -1.31 -0.07
N THR A 42 7.60 -2.53 0.43
CA THR A 42 7.76 -2.81 1.86
C THR A 42 9.03 -3.62 2.09
N ASN A 43 9.56 -3.57 3.32
CA ASN A 43 10.77 -4.27 3.72
C ASN A 43 10.48 -5.20 4.90
N GLU A 44 10.89 -6.47 4.77
CA GLU A 44 10.78 -7.48 5.82
C GLU A 44 11.49 -7.10 7.12
N ALA A 45 12.66 -6.45 7.04
CA ALA A 45 13.38 -6.00 8.23
C ALA A 45 12.62 -4.90 8.98
N SER A 46 11.87 -4.06 8.26
CA SER A 46 11.05 -3.01 8.89
C SER A 46 9.80 -3.62 9.54
N LEU A 47 9.20 -4.64 8.91
CA LEU A 47 8.10 -5.37 9.54
C LEU A 47 8.55 -6.09 10.82
N ARG A 48 9.73 -6.75 10.80
CA ARG A 48 10.27 -7.42 12.00
C ARG A 48 10.52 -6.44 13.15
N ASP A 49 11.13 -5.29 12.87
CA ASP A 49 11.33 -4.24 13.89
C ASP A 49 9.99 -3.70 14.41
N LEU A 50 8.97 -3.57 13.55
CA LEU A 50 7.63 -3.16 13.97
C LEU A 50 6.93 -4.23 14.83
N GLN A 51 7.05 -5.50 14.47
CA GLN A 51 6.50 -6.63 15.24
C GLN A 51 7.11 -6.70 16.64
N GLN A 52 8.40 -6.38 16.80
CA GLN A 52 9.03 -6.31 18.12
C GLN A 52 8.43 -5.22 19.01
N ARG A 53 7.93 -4.14 18.42
CA ARG A 53 7.34 -3.00 19.14
C ARG A 53 5.84 -3.11 19.35
N CYS A 54 5.16 -4.01 18.62
CA CYS A 54 3.71 -4.13 18.63
C CYS A 54 3.26 -5.53 19.09
N PRO A 55 2.70 -5.65 20.31
CA PRO A 55 2.21 -6.92 20.85
C PRO A 55 1.08 -7.57 20.04
N ALA A 56 0.38 -6.78 19.21
CA ALA A 56 -0.77 -7.23 18.44
C ALA A 56 -0.42 -8.12 17.23
N GLY A 57 0.87 -8.34 16.94
CA GLY A 57 1.31 -9.26 15.89
C GLY A 57 0.91 -8.79 14.49
N VAL A 58 1.52 -7.70 14.01
CA VAL A 58 1.23 -7.17 12.67
C VAL A 58 1.74 -8.11 11.57
N GLN A 59 0.94 -8.25 10.50
CA GLN A 59 1.26 -9.08 9.33
C GLN A 59 1.51 -8.20 8.10
N MET A 60 2.28 -8.72 7.15
CA MET A 60 2.67 -7.95 5.96
C MET A 60 1.46 -7.58 5.10
N GLU A 61 0.46 -8.45 5.03
CA GLU A 61 -0.75 -8.32 4.21
C GLU A 61 -1.62 -7.13 4.66
N GLN A 62 -1.53 -6.74 5.94
CA GLN A 62 -2.27 -5.60 6.48
C GLN A 62 -1.80 -4.28 5.86
N PHE A 63 -0.55 -4.22 5.40
CA PHE A 63 0.01 -3.05 4.72
C PHE A 63 -0.33 -3.01 3.22
N ARG A 64 -0.94 -4.06 2.66
CA ARG A 64 -1.26 -4.20 1.22
C ARG A 64 -0.06 -3.89 0.30
N PRO A 65 1.09 -4.55 0.51
CA PRO A 65 2.25 -4.32 -0.33
C PRO A 65 1.96 -4.76 -1.76
N ASN A 66 2.55 -4.04 -2.72
CA ASN A 66 2.65 -4.54 -4.08
C ASN A 66 3.98 -5.30 -4.27
N LEU A 67 5.02 -4.87 -3.55
CA LEU A 67 6.36 -5.44 -3.63
C LEU A 67 6.96 -5.54 -2.21
N VAL A 68 7.62 -6.64 -1.93
CA VAL A 68 8.31 -6.92 -0.66
C VAL A 68 9.78 -7.17 -0.96
N VAL A 69 10.68 -6.51 -0.22
CA VAL A 69 12.12 -6.62 -0.39
C VAL A 69 12.77 -7.15 0.89
N SER A 70 13.74 -8.03 0.73
CA SER A 70 14.58 -8.61 1.78
C SER A 70 16.03 -8.14 1.65
N GLY A 71 16.85 -8.37 2.68
CA GLY A 71 18.29 -8.04 2.65
C GLY A 71 18.65 -6.57 2.84
N VAL A 72 17.67 -5.71 3.12
CA VAL A 72 17.86 -4.27 3.38
C VAL A 72 17.64 -3.95 4.86
N ALA A 73 18.48 -3.08 5.41
CA ALA A 73 18.33 -2.60 6.79
C ALA A 73 16.93 -2.01 7.04
N ALA A 74 16.40 -2.22 8.25
CA ALA A 74 15.11 -1.67 8.66
C ALA A 74 15.08 -0.15 8.45
N TRP A 75 13.93 0.39 8.01
CA TRP A 75 13.70 1.82 7.78
C TRP A 75 14.52 2.47 6.66
N ARG A 76 15.39 1.70 5.97
CA ARG A 76 16.21 2.24 4.91
C ARG A 76 15.34 2.68 3.73
N LYS A 77 15.38 3.98 3.43
CA LYS A 77 14.81 4.54 2.22
C LYS A 77 15.61 4.03 1.02
N ILE A 78 15.00 3.21 0.18
CA ILE A 78 15.55 2.87 -1.13
C ILE A 78 15.20 4.03 -2.07
N ALA A 79 16.22 4.56 -2.75
CA ALA A 79 16.15 5.81 -3.48
C ALA A 79 15.02 5.79 -4.54
N GLY A 80 14.02 6.65 -4.34
CA GLY A 80 12.91 6.84 -5.27
C GLY A 80 11.69 5.96 -4.95
N LYS A 81 10.74 6.55 -4.20
CA LYS A 81 9.34 6.10 -4.09
C LYS A 81 9.07 4.87 -3.20
N CYS A 82 9.80 4.73 -2.10
CA CYS A 82 9.43 3.78 -1.05
C CYS A 82 8.98 4.58 0.17
N PHE A 83 7.68 4.56 0.46
CA PHE A 83 7.21 4.93 1.79
C PHE A 83 7.86 3.93 2.75
N ALA A 84 8.78 4.41 3.59
CA ALA A 84 9.06 3.72 4.83
C ALA A 84 7.72 3.54 5.53
N LEU A 85 7.42 2.33 6.01
CA LEU A 85 6.23 2.00 6.78
C LEU A 85 6.24 2.79 8.09
N ARG A 86 6.11 4.11 8.02
CA ARG A 86 5.93 4.97 9.17
C ARG A 86 4.54 4.62 9.68
N CYS A 87 4.49 3.85 10.78
CA CYS A 87 3.31 3.81 11.63
C CYS A 87 3.14 5.22 12.20
N ASP A 88 2.47 6.08 11.45
CA ASP A 88 1.76 7.20 12.05
C ASP A 88 0.46 6.58 12.57
N PHE A 89 0.43 6.29 13.87
CA PHE A 89 -0.83 6.10 14.61
C PHE A 89 -1.60 7.42 14.64
#